data_AF-A0A9D1UDU7-F1
#
_entry.id   AF-A0A9D1UDU7-F1
#
_cell.length_a   1.000
_cell.length_b   1.000
_cell.length_c   1.000
_cell.angle_alpha   90.00
_cell.angle_beta   90.00
_cell.angle_gamma   90.00
#
_symmetry.space_group_name_H-M   'P 1'
#
loop_
_entity.id
_entity.type
_entity.pdbx_description
1 polymer ?
#
loop_
_entity_poly.entity_id
_entity_poly.type
_entity_poly.pdbx_seq_one_letter_code
_entity_poly.pdbx_strand_id
1 'polypeptide(L)'
;MKSVVLCYNLQGTAKGKKIKMIFGFLGFKVHVVEKEQYLWPVGALTGLAEPEKEPDIYEGEGFPEEMLVIQAASEDMLDKAIFLMRKEKVQIGLKAVVTPSNQEWTSIMLHDEIQREHEIMKQREEERKR
;
A
#
# COMPACT_ATOMS: atom_id res chain seq x y z
N MET A 1 13.30 13.58 1.35
CA MET A 1 12.24 12.70 1.88
C MET A 1 12.38 11.35 1.21
N LYS A 2 12.39 10.24 1.97
CA LYS A 2 12.60 8.90 1.39
C LYS A 2 11.27 8.37 0.88
N SER A 3 11.23 7.90 -0.37
CA SER A 3 10.06 7.23 -0.92
C SER A 3 10.02 5.78 -0.44
N VAL A 4 8.86 5.33 0.03
CA VAL A 4 8.66 4.00 0.60
C VAL A 4 7.42 3.37 0.00
N VAL A 5 7.46 2.07 -0.25
CA VAL A 5 6.28 1.29 -0.62
C VAL A 5 6.08 0.15 0.37
N LEU A 6 4.87 0.05 0.91
CA LEU A 6 4.44 -1.02 1.81
C LEU A 6 3.73 -2.10 0.99
N CYS A 7 4.19 -3.34 1.12
CA CYS A 7 3.64 -4.50 0.43
C CYS A 7 3.00 -5.45 1.43
N TYR A 8 1.70 -5.70 1.28
CA TYR A 8 0.93 -6.63 2.11
C TYR A 8 0.54 -7.85 1.27
N ASN A 9 0.75 -9.05 1.80
CA ASN A 9 0.40 -10.32 1.15
C ASN A 9 1.00 -10.52 -0.26
N LEU A 10 2.07 -9.79 -0.60
CA LEU A 10 2.73 -9.82 -1.90
C LEU A 10 4.05 -10.61 -1.87
N GLN A 11 4.56 -10.98 -0.70
CA GLN A 11 5.82 -11.72 -0.58
C GLN A 11 5.73 -13.10 -1.23
N GLY A 12 6.79 -13.50 -1.93
CA GLY A 12 6.86 -14.80 -2.62
C GLY A 12 6.10 -14.86 -3.96
N THR A 13 5.14 -13.96 -4.20
CA THR A 13 4.35 -13.94 -5.43
C THR A 13 5.13 -13.39 -6.63
N ALA A 14 4.71 -13.74 -7.85
CA ALA A 14 5.27 -13.16 -9.07
C ALA A 14 5.03 -11.63 -9.15
N LYS A 15 3.89 -11.15 -8.64
CA LYS A 15 3.56 -9.72 -8.58
C LYS A 15 4.49 -8.97 -7.63
N GLY A 16 4.69 -9.50 -6.42
CA GLY A 16 5.60 -8.89 -5.44
C GLY A 16 7.04 -8.80 -5.93
N LYS A 17 7.53 -9.79 -6.69
CA LYS A 17 8.85 -9.72 -7.34
C LYS A 17 8.92 -8.56 -8.33
N LYS A 18 7.91 -8.39 -9.19
CA LYS A 18 7.84 -7.27 -10.14
C LYS A 18 7.75 -5.92 -9.44
N ILE A 19 6.94 -5.81 -8.38
CA ILE A 19 6.85 -4.59 -7.56
C ILE A 19 8.21 -4.26 -6.96
N LYS A 20 8.89 -5.24 -6.36
CA LYS A 20 10.25 -5.04 -5.84
C LYS A 20 11.20 -4.52 -6.90
N MET A 21 11.14 -5.04 -8.12
CA MET A 21 11.97 -4.56 -9.24
C MET A 21 11.61 -3.13 -9.65
N ILE A 22 10.33 -2.83 -9.88
CA ILE A 22 9.86 -1.50 -10.32
C ILE A 22 10.21 -0.43 -9.30
N PHE A 23 9.82 -0.64 -8.04
CA PHE A 23 10.02 0.34 -6.97
C PHE A 23 11.49 0.44 -6.57
N GLY A 24 12.23 -0.67 -6.57
CA GLY A 24 13.68 -0.64 -6.37
C GLY A 24 14.42 0.14 -7.45
N PHE A 25 14.03 -0.03 -8.73
CA PHE A 25 14.59 0.74 -9.85
C PHE A 25 14.32 2.24 -9.73
N LEU A 26 13.15 2.62 -9.20
CA LEU A 26 12.77 4.01 -8.94
C LEU A 26 13.38 4.58 -7.64
N GLY A 27 14.17 3.80 -6.90
CA GLY A 27 14.81 4.24 -5.65
C GLY A 27 13.89 4.24 -4.43
N PHE A 28 12.73 3.59 -4.49
CA PHE A 28 11.86 3.41 -3.33
C PHE A 28 12.41 2.32 -2.41
N LYS A 29 12.31 2.55 -1.10
CA LYS A 29 12.48 1.47 -0.12
C LYS A 29 11.24 0.58 -0.14
N VAL A 30 11.43 -0.71 -0.39
CA VAL A 30 10.33 -1.68 -0.32
C VAL A 30 10.29 -2.26 1.09
N HIS A 31 9.17 -2.07 1.78
CA HIS A 31 8.87 -2.68 3.06
C HIS A 31 7.79 -3.74 2.86
N VAL A 32 8.09 -4.98 3.25
CA VAL A 32 7.06 -6.02 3.34
C VAL A 32 6.49 -5.92 4.75
N VAL A 33 5.17 -5.75 4.84
CA VAL A 33 4.48 -5.60 6.11
C VAL A 33 3.93 -6.96 6.52
N GLU A 34 4.47 -7.47 7.61
CA GLU A 34 4.00 -8.71 8.22
C GLU A 34 2.74 -8.47 9.05
N LYS A 35 1.98 -9.53 9.32
CA LYS A 35 0.69 -9.42 10.01
C LYS A 35 0.84 -8.79 11.39
N GLU A 36 1.90 -9.13 12.10
CA GLU A 36 2.24 -8.64 13.43
C GLU A 36 2.33 -7.10 13.48
N GLN A 37 2.64 -6.48 12.33
CA GLN A 37 2.77 -5.03 12.20
C GLN A 37 1.47 -4.32 11.81
N TYR A 38 0.33 -5.02 11.69
CA TYR A 38 -0.90 -4.41 11.18
C TYR A 38 -1.48 -3.31 12.08
N LEU A 39 -1.15 -3.32 13.38
CA LEU A 39 -1.51 -2.26 14.32
C LEU A 39 -0.57 -1.04 14.24
N TRP A 40 0.49 -1.09 13.44
CA TRP A 40 1.37 0.05 13.26
C TRP A 40 0.71 1.12 12.39
N PRO A 41 0.85 2.41 12.76
CA PRO A 41 0.47 3.51 11.90
C PRO A 41 1.23 3.46 10.57
N VAL A 42 0.54 3.72 9.47
CA VAL A 42 1.12 3.72 8.12
C VAL A 42 2.28 4.72 8.00
N GLY A 43 2.17 5.87 8.67
CA GLY A 43 3.22 6.88 8.77
C GLY A 43 4.48 6.35 9.47
N ALA A 44 4.32 5.51 10.50
CA ALA A 44 5.43 4.87 11.18
C ALA A 44 6.11 3.81 10.28
N LEU A 45 5.31 2.97 9.61
CA LEU A 45 5.82 1.96 8.67
C LEU A 45 6.58 2.57 7.48
N THR A 46 6.22 3.79 7.08
CA THR A 46 6.90 4.54 6.02
C THR A 46 8.04 5.43 6.51
N GLY A 47 8.26 5.51 7.83
CA GLY A 47 9.29 6.35 8.45
C GLY A 47 9.02 7.85 8.35
N LEU A 48 7.75 8.24 8.17
CA LEU A 48 7.29 9.63 8.24
C LEU A 48 7.08 10.09 9.68
N ALA A 49 6.75 9.17 10.57
CA ALA A 49 6.53 9.41 11.99
C ALA A 49 7.25 8.34 12.81
N GLU A 50 7.54 8.65 14.06
CA GLU A 50 7.93 7.68 15.06
C GLU A 50 6.75 7.50 16.01
N PRO A 51 6.29 6.27 16.28
CA PRO A 51 5.18 6.06 17.19
C PRO A 51 5.64 6.37 18.62
N GLU A 52 4.79 7.04 19.41
CA GLU A 52 5.08 7.35 20.82
C GLU A 52 5.29 6.09 21.67
N LYS A 53 4.68 4.98 21.24
CA LYS A 53 4.80 3.67 21.85
C LYS A 53 4.74 2.59 20.79
N GLU A 54 5.50 1.52 20.95
CA GLU A 54 5.37 0.35 20.10
C GLU A 54 3.95 -0.22 20.25
N PRO A 55 3.17 -0.31 19.16
CA PRO A 55 1.84 -0.91 19.19
C PRO A 55 1.92 -2.38 19.57
N ASP A 56 0.83 -2.91 20.12
CA ASP A 56 0.70 -4.34 20.36
C ASP A 56 0.84 -5.14 19.05
N ILE A 57 1.22 -6.41 19.18
CA ILE A 57 1.28 -7.33 18.04
C ILE A 57 -0.16 -7.64 17.62
N TYR A 58 -0.42 -7.53 16.32
CA TYR A 58 -1.70 -7.96 15.79
C TYR A 58 -1.82 -9.49 15.81
N GLU A 59 -2.78 -10.01 16.59
CA GLU A 59 -3.04 -11.46 16.72
C GLU A 59 -4.26 -11.95 15.91
N GLY A 60 -4.91 -11.06 15.14
CA GLY A 60 -6.06 -11.42 14.32
C GLY A 60 -5.70 -12.19 13.05
N GLU A 61 -6.72 -12.71 12.35
CA GLU A 61 -6.53 -13.48 11.11
C GLU A 61 -5.90 -12.63 9.98
N GLY A 62 -6.10 -11.31 10.03
CA GLY A 62 -5.70 -10.37 8.98
C GLY A 62 -6.61 -10.47 7.76
N PHE A 63 -6.18 -9.87 6.66
CA PHE A 63 -6.89 -9.93 5.38
C PHE A 63 -6.06 -10.72 4.35
N PRO A 64 -6.70 -11.53 3.49
CA PRO A 64 -6.00 -12.28 2.44
C PRO A 64 -5.62 -11.42 1.21
N GLU A 65 -6.22 -10.24 1.06
CA GLU A 65 -6.09 -9.39 -0.12
C GLU A 65 -4.68 -8.83 -0.29
N GLU A 66 -4.24 -8.71 -1.55
CA GLU A 66 -3.01 -8.01 -1.89
C GLU A 66 -3.25 -6.49 -1.77
N MET A 67 -2.46 -5.83 -0.91
CA MET A 67 -2.52 -4.38 -0.73
C MET A 67 -1.14 -3.73 -0.96
N LEU A 68 -1.16 -2.56 -1.60
CA LEU A 68 0.03 -1.76 -1.88
C LEU A 68 -0.17 -0.30 -1.43
N VAL A 69 0.65 0.17 -0.50
CA VAL A 69 0.58 1.57 -0.03
C VAL A 69 1.85 2.30 -0.44
N ILE A 70 1.69 3.43 -1.12
CA ILE A 70 2.80 4.17 -1.73
C ILE A 70 2.99 5.50 -1.01
N GLN A 71 4.16 5.70 -0.44
CA GLN A 71 4.67 7.00 -0.03
C GLN A 71 5.70 7.44 -1.08
N ALA A 72 5.32 8.37 -1.96
CA ALA A 72 6.25 9.02 -2.88
C ALA A 72 6.63 10.42 -2.41
N ALA A 73 7.94 10.71 -2.37
CA ALA A 73 8.43 12.03 -1.99
C ALA A 73 8.09 13.15 -3.00
N SER A 74 7.62 12.81 -4.20
CA SER A 74 7.09 13.76 -5.20
C SER A 74 6.03 13.09 -6.07
N GLU A 75 5.14 13.91 -6.64
CA GLU A 75 4.10 13.46 -7.59
C GLU A 75 4.70 12.81 -8.83
N ASP A 76 5.78 13.38 -9.39
CA ASP A 76 6.50 12.78 -10.52
C ASP A 76 6.99 11.34 -10.25
N MET A 77 7.39 11.04 -9.01
CA MET A 77 7.80 9.69 -8.63
C MET A 77 6.62 8.73 -8.54
N LEU A 78 5.49 9.22 -8.00
CA LEU A 78 4.25 8.46 -7.94
C LEU A 78 3.78 8.12 -9.37
N ASP A 79 3.74 9.09 -10.26
CA ASP A 79 3.32 8.91 -11.65
C ASP A 79 4.21 7.93 -12.40
N LYS A 80 5.53 8.02 -12.23
CA LYS A 80 6.48 7.04 -12.79
C LYS A 80 6.23 5.63 -12.25
N ALA A 81 5.96 5.48 -10.95
CA ALA A 81 5.65 4.19 -10.35
C ALA A 81 4.36 3.59 -10.94
N ILE A 82 3.29 4.38 -11.00
CA ILE A 82 2.00 3.97 -11.58
C ILE A 82 2.17 3.61 -13.05
N PHE A 83 2.92 4.40 -13.82
CA PHE A 83 3.21 4.15 -15.22
C PHE A 83 3.95 2.81 -15.43
N LEU A 84 5.01 2.56 -14.66
CA LEU A 84 5.76 1.30 -14.75
C LEU A 84 4.91 0.09 -14.35
N MET A 85 4.08 0.21 -13.31
CA MET A 85 3.14 -0.86 -12.93
C MET A 85 2.18 -1.20 -14.08
N ARG A 86 1.63 -0.19 -14.77
CA ARG A 86 0.77 -0.39 -15.94
C ARG A 86 1.54 -1.04 -17.09
N LYS A 87 2.76 -0.57 -17.38
CA LYS A 87 3.64 -1.10 -18.44
C LYS A 87 3.98 -2.58 -18.21
N GLU A 88 4.31 -2.94 -16.97
CA GLU A 88 4.66 -4.31 -16.56
C GLU A 88 3.44 -5.22 -16.34
N LYS A 89 2.23 -4.69 -16.60
CA LYS A 89 0.93 -5.34 -16.42
C LYS A 89 0.74 -5.88 -14.99
N VAL A 90 1.22 -5.13 -14.00
CA VAL A 90 1.06 -5.45 -12.58
C VAL A 90 -0.19 -4.74 -12.06
N GLN A 91 -1.20 -5.53 -11.71
CA GLN A 91 -2.43 -5.03 -11.11
C GLN A 91 -2.56 -5.55 -9.69
N ILE A 92 -2.66 -4.61 -8.75
CA ILE A 92 -2.99 -4.84 -7.34
C ILE A 92 -4.41 -4.29 -7.12
N GLY A 93 -5.26 -5.09 -6.47
CA GLY A 93 -6.66 -4.75 -6.21
C GLY A 93 -6.78 -3.57 -5.25
N LEU A 94 -6.11 -3.65 -4.10
CA LEU A 94 -6.13 -2.61 -3.07
C LEU A 94 -4.84 -1.80 -3.13
N LYS A 95 -4.96 -0.50 -3.39
CA LYS A 95 -3.82 0.40 -3.39
C LYS A 95 -4.19 1.78 -2.90
N ALA A 96 -3.29 2.40 -2.15
CA ALA A 96 -3.45 3.75 -1.65
C ALA A 96 -2.15 4.54 -1.71
N VAL A 97 -2.29 5.87 -1.67
CA VAL A 97 -1.18 6.80 -1.46
C VAL A 97 -1.24 7.27 -0.02
N VAL A 98 -0.08 7.40 0.62
CA VAL A 98 -0.02 7.96 1.98
C VAL A 98 -0.35 9.45 1.92
N THR A 99 -1.31 9.86 2.73
CA THR A 99 -1.76 11.25 2.88
C THR A 99 -1.67 11.65 4.35
N PRO A 100 -1.72 12.96 4.66
CA PRO A 100 -1.77 13.42 6.05
C PRO A 100 -2.94 12.83 6.85
N SER A 101 -4.05 12.48 6.19
CA SER A 101 -5.24 11.93 6.86
C SER A 101 -5.10 10.44 7.21
N ASN A 102 -4.36 9.65 6.42
CA ASN A 102 -4.25 8.20 6.62
C ASN A 102 -2.93 7.75 7.24
N GLN A 103 -1.94 8.64 7.40
CA GLN A 103 -0.66 8.30 8.01
C GLN A 103 -0.79 7.84 9.47
N GLU A 104 -1.83 8.30 10.18
CA GLU A 104 -2.11 7.91 11.58
C GLU A 104 -2.91 6.61 11.67
N TRP A 105 -3.40 6.09 10.55
CA TRP A 105 -4.24 4.90 10.54
C TRP A 105 -3.40 3.64 10.62
N THR A 106 -3.98 2.61 11.24
CA THR A 106 -3.43 1.26 11.20
C THR A 106 -3.64 0.62 9.84
N SER A 107 -2.90 -0.46 9.56
CA SER A 107 -3.04 -1.18 8.30
C SER A 107 -4.44 -1.76 8.11
N ILE A 108 -5.11 -2.16 9.20
CA ILE A 108 -6.49 -2.66 9.19
C ILE A 108 -7.47 -1.55 8.81
N MET A 109 -7.38 -0.38 9.47
CA MET A 109 -8.27 0.74 9.18
C MET A 109 -8.11 1.22 7.74
N LEU A 110 -6.86 1.32 7.27
CA LEU A 110 -6.58 1.69 5.89
C LEU A 110 -7.12 0.66 4.90
N HIS A 111 -6.96 -0.63 5.19
CA HIS A 111 -7.53 -1.71 4.37
C HIS A 111 -9.04 -1.56 4.21
N ASP A 112 -9.77 -1.41 5.32
CA ASP A 112 -11.24 -1.34 5.31
C ASP A 112 -11.76 -0.13 4.54
N GLU A 113 -11.04 1.01 4.60
CA GLU A 113 -11.38 2.19 3.81
C GLU A 113 -11.15 1.95 2.32
N ILE A 114 -9.98 1.43 1.94
CA ILE A 114 -9.65 1.14 0.53
C ILE A 114 -10.61 0.11 -0.05
N GLN A 115 -10.98 -0.90 0.73
CA GLN A 115 -11.93 -1.92 0.32
C GLN A 115 -13.32 -1.31 0.04
N ARG A 116 -13.81 -0.44 0.93
CA ARG A 116 -15.07 0.29 0.72
C ARG A 116 -15.02 1.17 -0.53
N GLU A 117 -13.94 1.93 -0.72
CA GLU A 117 -13.77 2.75 -1.93
C GLU A 117 -13.70 1.90 -3.20
N HIS A 118 -13.01 0.76 -3.14
CA HIS A 118 -12.86 -0.17 -4.26
C HIS A 118 -14.21 -0.74 -4.71
N GLU A 119 -15.06 -1.13 -3.76
CA GLU A 119 -16.40 -1.64 -4.04
C GLU A 119 -17.30 -0.58 -4.69
N ILE A 120 -17.28 0.65 -4.16
CA ILE A 120 -18.05 1.77 -4.71
C ILE A 120 -17.57 2.11 -6.14
N MET A 121 -16.27 2.15 -6.37
CA MET A 121 -15.70 2.43 -7.70
C MET A 121 -16.05 1.33 -8.70
N LYS A 122 -15.99 0.07 -8.27
CA LYS A 122 -16.38 -1.08 -9.11
C LYS A 122 -17.85 -1.01 -9.49
N GLN A 123 -18.74 -0.72 -8.54
CA GLN A 123 -20.18 -0.52 -8.82
C GLN A 123 -20.42 0.61 -9.82
N ARG A 124 -19.75 1.76 -9.65
CA ARG A 124 -19.85 2.90 -10.58
C ARG A 124 -19.32 2.57 -11.97
N GLU A 125 -18.26 1.78 -12.07
CA GLU A 125 -17.70 1.35 -13.36
C GLU A 125 -18.64 0.38 -14.09
N GLU A 126 -19.32 -0.51 -13.36
CA GLU A 126 -20.34 -1.41 -13.88
C GLU A 126 -21.59 -0.65 -14.34
N GLU A 127 -22.02 0.38 -13.62
CA GLU A 127 -23.14 1.26 -14.01
C GLU A 127 -22.82 2.08 -15.26
N ARG A 128 -21.60 2.62 -15.40
CA ARG A 128 -21.19 3.37 -16.61
C ARG A 128 -21.07 2.52 -17.88
N LYS A 129 -20.99 1.19 -17.75
CA LYS A 129 -20.91 0.23 -18.87
C LYS A 129 -22.28 -0.33 -19.28
N ARG A 130 -23.33 -0.07 -18.50
CA ARG A 130 -24.73 -0.36 -18.87
C ARG A 130 -25.34 0.78 -19.66
#